data_AF-A0A960QEN2-F1
#
_entry.id   AF-A0A960QEN2-F1
#
_cell.length_a   1.000
_cell.length_b   1.000
_cell.length_c   1.000
_cell.angle_alpha   90.00
_cell.angle_beta   90.00
_cell.angle_gamma   90.00
#
_symmetry.space_group_name_H-M   'P 1'
#
loop_
_entity.id
_entity.type
_entity.pdbx_description
1 polymer ?
#
loop_
_entity_poly.entity_id
_entity_poly.type
_entity_poly.pdbx_seq_one_letter_code
_entity_poly.pdbx_strand_id
1 'polypeptide(L)'
;MRLVVVFAISLFIFGCQSGKQARELMKQHRAEAVPMTGMMSYMADAASFVECGTGDRYAVKFKGDWLEVERAYVNMRQNGEPVYVEFFGRTEDDSTDGNVRAGVVIEEITEMKPDTVCQK
;
A
#
# COMPACT_ATOMS: atom_id res chain seq x y z
N MET A 1 43.37 -52.29 10.95
CA MET A 1 42.06 -51.69 11.28
C MET A 1 41.76 -50.60 10.26
N ARG A 2 40.68 -50.79 9.49
CA ARG A 2 40.29 -49.96 8.33
C ARG A 2 39.48 -48.73 8.78
N LEU A 3 39.89 -47.56 8.30
CA LEU A 3 39.12 -46.50 7.63
C LEU A 3 37.70 -46.17 8.16
N VAL A 4 37.51 -44.95 8.68
CA VAL A 4 36.17 -44.32 8.81
C VAL A 4 36.21 -42.87 8.35
N VAL A 5 35.72 -42.69 7.12
CA VAL A 5 34.79 -41.65 6.63
C VAL A 5 35.24 -40.18 6.63
N VAL A 6 35.64 -39.76 5.43
CA VAL A 6 35.62 -38.39 4.91
C VAL A 6 34.16 -37.87 4.90
N PHE A 7 33.83 -36.92 5.78
CA PHE A 7 32.61 -36.11 5.63
C PHE A 7 32.93 -34.88 4.81
N ALA A 8 32.97 -35.06 3.49
CA ALA A 8 32.82 -33.98 2.53
C ALA A 8 31.33 -33.60 2.51
N ILE A 9 30.91 -32.72 3.43
CA ILE A 9 29.59 -32.10 3.36
C ILE A 9 29.69 -30.93 2.39
N SER A 10 29.22 -31.22 1.18
CA SER A 10 28.89 -30.31 0.09
C SER A 10 28.56 -28.89 0.55
N LEU A 11 29.28 -27.91 0.00
CA LEU A 11 28.84 -26.52 -0.08
C LEU A 11 27.47 -26.50 -0.77
N PHE A 12 26.42 -26.39 0.04
CA PHE A 12 25.07 -26.16 -0.42
C PHE A 12 25.00 -24.82 -1.14
N ILE A 13 24.79 -24.89 -2.45
CA ILE A 13 24.13 -23.96 -3.37
C ILE A 13 23.51 -22.73 -2.65
N PHE A 14 24.31 -21.69 -2.44
CA PHE A 14 23.87 -20.38 -1.91
C PHE A 14 23.38 -19.44 -3.02
N GLY A 15 22.91 -19.97 -4.15
CA GLY A 15 22.63 -19.20 -5.37
C GLY A 15 21.15 -18.92 -5.66
N CYS A 16 20.19 -19.47 -4.90
CA CYS A 16 18.76 -19.41 -5.28
C CYS A 16 17.79 -19.01 -4.15
N GLN A 17 18.29 -18.63 -2.96
CA GLN A 17 17.43 -18.18 -1.85
C GLN A 17 17.01 -16.70 -1.95
N SER A 18 17.79 -15.85 -2.63
CA SER A 18 17.55 -14.39 -2.66
C SER A 18 16.20 -14.01 -3.30
N GLY A 19 15.84 -14.59 -4.45
CA GLY A 19 14.59 -14.25 -5.16
C GLY A 19 13.30 -14.75 -4.50
N LYS A 20 13.38 -15.79 -3.66
CA LYS A 20 12.22 -16.34 -2.94
C LYS A 20 11.88 -15.52 -1.69
N GLN A 21 12.91 -15.01 -0.99
CA GLN A 21 12.72 -14.19 0.21
C GLN A 21 12.06 -12.85 -0.11
N ALA A 22 12.45 -12.17 -1.20
CA ALA A 22 11.82 -10.91 -1.61
C ALA A 22 10.33 -11.08 -1.97
N ARG A 23 9.97 -12.18 -2.64
CA ARG A 23 8.57 -12.46 -2.99
C ARG A 23 7.70 -12.77 -1.77
N GLU A 24 8.22 -13.50 -0.79
CA GLU A 24 7.46 -13.82 0.42
C GLU A 24 7.28 -12.57 1.31
N LEU A 25 8.29 -11.69 1.40
CA LEU A 25 8.17 -10.39 2.07
C LEU A 25 7.11 -9.48 1.45
N MET A 26 7.09 -9.35 0.12
CA MET A 26 6.07 -8.57 -0.59
C MET A 26 4.67 -9.16 -0.40
N LYS A 27 4.56 -10.50 -0.38
CA LYS A 27 3.31 -11.20 -0.09
C LYS A 27 2.84 -10.97 1.36
N GLN A 28 3.76 -10.87 2.30
CA GLN A 28 3.47 -10.62 3.71
C GLN A 28 2.99 -9.18 3.96
N HIS A 29 3.54 -8.19 3.24
CA HIS A 29 3.01 -6.81 3.25
C HIS A 29 1.62 -6.69 2.61
N ARG A 30 1.35 -7.43 1.53
CA ARG A 30 0.00 -7.50 0.95
C ARG A 30 -1.01 -8.23 1.85
N ALA A 31 -0.57 -9.15 2.70
CA ALA A 31 -1.46 -9.90 3.60
C ALA A 31 -2.13 -9.04 4.69
N GLU A 32 -1.60 -7.85 4.97
CA GLU A 32 -2.19 -6.88 5.90
C GLU A 32 -3.07 -5.84 5.18
N ALA A 33 -3.05 -5.81 3.84
CA ALA A 33 -3.87 -4.89 3.07
C ALA A 33 -5.33 -5.37 3.04
N VAL A 34 -6.24 -4.49 3.45
CA VAL A 34 -7.69 -4.71 3.44
C VAL A 34 -8.33 -3.87 2.34
N PRO A 35 -9.45 -4.33 1.74
CA PRO A 35 -10.18 -3.53 0.78
C PRO A 35 -10.77 -2.28 1.47
N MET A 36 -10.59 -1.12 0.83
CA MET A 36 -11.10 0.17 1.27
C MET A 36 -11.78 0.88 0.11
N THR A 37 -12.84 1.63 0.41
CA THR A 37 -13.64 2.36 -0.57
C THR A 37 -14.00 3.73 -0.03
N GLY A 38 -13.86 4.77 -0.85
CA GLY A 38 -14.06 6.13 -0.37
C GLY A 38 -13.82 7.21 -1.41
N MET A 39 -13.81 8.45 -0.94
CA MET A 39 -13.50 9.63 -1.74
C MET A 39 -12.07 10.08 -1.44
N MET A 40 -11.23 10.17 -2.46
CA MET A 40 -9.87 10.68 -2.36
C MET A 40 -9.76 12.08 -2.97
N SER A 41 -9.04 12.97 -2.30
CA SER A 41 -8.67 14.30 -2.80
C SER A 41 -7.17 14.51 -2.64
N TYR A 42 -6.56 15.23 -3.57
CA TYR A 42 -5.15 15.64 -3.54
C TYR A 42 -5.00 17.10 -3.93
N MET A 43 -4.35 17.89 -3.07
CA MET A 43 -4.05 19.31 -3.30
C MET A 43 -2.91 19.77 -2.39
N ALA A 44 -2.04 20.63 -2.91
CA ALA A 44 -0.94 21.26 -2.15
C ALA A 44 -0.06 20.23 -1.41
N ASP A 45 0.39 19.20 -2.13
CA ASP A 45 1.24 18.11 -1.62
C ASP A 45 0.64 17.36 -0.42
N ALA A 46 -0.69 17.39 -0.29
CA ALA A 46 -1.44 16.68 0.75
C ALA A 46 -2.62 15.93 0.13
N ALA A 47 -2.73 14.65 0.48
CA ALA A 47 -3.86 13.82 0.06
C ALA A 47 -4.66 13.33 1.26
N SER A 48 -5.97 13.26 1.06
CA SER A 48 -6.93 12.78 2.04
C SER A 48 -7.85 11.75 1.43
N PHE A 49 -8.21 10.76 2.23
CA PHE A 49 -9.18 9.73 1.91
C PHE A 49 -10.33 9.80 2.92
N VAL A 50 -11.57 9.77 2.44
CA VAL A 50 -12.78 9.73 3.26
C VAL A 50 -13.49 8.42 2.98
N GLU A 51 -13.54 7.52 3.97
CA GLU A 51 -14.14 6.20 3.83
C GLU A 51 -15.67 6.30 3.65
N CYS A 52 -16.24 5.52 2.73
CA CYS A 52 -17.64 5.69 2.33
C CYS A 52 -18.67 5.30 3.42
N GLY A 53 -18.37 4.33 4.27
CA GLY A 53 -19.32 3.74 5.22
C GLY A 53 -19.40 4.49 6.55
N THR A 54 -18.26 4.84 7.13
CA THR A 54 -18.12 5.58 8.39
C THR A 54 -18.02 7.09 8.16
N GLY A 55 -17.49 7.51 7.00
CA GLY A 55 -17.17 8.91 6.74
C GLY A 55 -15.87 9.38 7.41
N ASP A 56 -15.08 8.45 7.95
CA ASP A 56 -13.81 8.77 8.59
C ASP A 56 -12.80 9.31 7.57
N ARG A 57 -12.08 10.35 7.98
CA ARG A 57 -11.04 10.99 7.16
C ARG A 57 -9.67 10.55 7.60
N TYR A 58 -8.88 10.10 6.63
CA TYR A 58 -7.50 9.65 6.79
C TYR A 58 -6.58 10.50 5.93
N ALA A 59 -5.38 10.80 6.45
CA ALA A 59 -4.29 11.30 5.63
C ALA A 59 -3.75 10.15 4.77
N VAL A 60 -3.57 10.37 3.47
CA VAL A 60 -2.93 9.36 2.61
C VAL A 60 -1.41 9.50 2.77
N LYS A 61 -0.75 8.39 3.05
CA LYS A 61 0.69 8.28 3.16
C LYS A 61 1.29 8.06 1.77
N PHE A 62 2.31 8.85 1.44
CA PHE A 62 3.03 8.77 0.16
C PHE A 62 4.01 7.58 0.16
N LYS A 63 3.46 6.37 0.18
CA LYS A 63 4.12 5.06 0.18
C LYS A 63 3.35 4.10 -0.74
N GLY A 64 3.84 2.87 -0.91
CA GLY A 64 3.19 1.88 -1.77
C GLY A 64 3.08 2.40 -3.20
N ASP A 65 1.88 2.33 -3.76
CA ASP A 65 1.58 2.72 -5.15
C ASP A 65 1.22 4.21 -5.32
N TRP A 66 1.55 5.06 -4.34
CA TRP A 66 1.20 6.48 -4.35
C TRP A 66 1.52 7.23 -5.65
N LEU A 67 2.67 6.96 -6.28
CA LEU A 67 3.05 7.68 -7.50
C LEU A 67 2.12 7.37 -8.69
N GLU A 68 1.58 6.16 -8.76
CA GLU A 68 0.58 5.79 -9.77
C GLU A 68 -0.76 6.44 -9.45
N VAL A 69 -1.17 6.41 -8.18
CA VAL A 69 -2.37 7.06 -7.66
C VAL A 69 -2.38 8.55 -7.98
N GLU A 70 -1.30 9.25 -7.67
CA GLU A 70 -1.15 10.68 -7.89
C GLU A 70 -1.29 11.02 -9.37
N ARG A 71 -0.60 10.29 -10.24
CA ARG A 71 -0.70 10.47 -11.70
C ARG A 71 -2.11 10.24 -12.22
N ALA A 72 -2.79 9.20 -11.74
CA ALA A 72 -4.18 8.94 -12.12
C ALA A 72 -5.09 10.09 -11.67
N TYR A 73 -4.92 10.58 -10.44
CA TYR A 73 -5.70 11.67 -9.89
C TYR A 73 -5.57 12.96 -10.70
N VAL A 74 -4.34 13.43 -10.96
CA VAL A 74 -4.12 14.72 -11.65
C VAL A 74 -4.59 14.71 -13.10
N ASN A 75 -4.75 13.52 -13.70
CA ASN A 75 -5.34 13.35 -15.02
C ASN A 75 -6.89 13.38 -14.99
N MET A 76 -7.51 13.18 -13.84
CA MET A 76 -8.97 13.14 -13.68
C MET A 76 -9.54 14.45 -13.09
N ARG A 77 -8.87 15.04 -12.11
CA ARG A 77 -9.37 16.17 -11.31
C ARG A 77 -8.28 17.21 -11.05
N GLN A 78 -8.70 18.42 -10.70
CA GLN A 78 -7.84 19.52 -10.29
C GLN A 78 -8.34 20.12 -8.98
N ASN A 79 -7.52 20.95 -8.32
CA ASN A 79 -7.90 21.77 -7.16
C ASN A 79 -8.54 21.01 -5.99
N GLY A 80 -8.13 19.75 -5.74
CA GLY A 80 -8.63 18.97 -4.61
C GLY A 80 -10.03 18.36 -4.78
N GLU A 81 -10.61 18.43 -5.99
CA GLU A 81 -11.92 17.80 -6.27
C GLU A 81 -11.90 16.28 -5.98
N PRO A 82 -12.89 15.75 -5.23
CA PRO A 82 -12.89 14.36 -4.81
C PRO A 82 -13.08 13.40 -5.98
N VAL A 83 -12.40 12.25 -5.91
CA VAL A 83 -12.50 11.11 -6.83
C VAL A 83 -12.87 9.88 -6.04
N TYR A 84 -13.82 9.09 -6.54
CA TYR A 84 -14.12 7.79 -5.96
C TYR A 84 -12.96 6.83 -6.18
N VAL A 85 -12.53 6.13 -5.14
CA VAL A 85 -11.45 5.14 -5.19
C VAL A 85 -11.85 3.85 -4.49
N GLU A 86 -11.45 2.73 -5.09
CA GLU A 86 -11.37 1.41 -4.47
C GLU A 86 -9.93 0.93 -4.50
N PHE A 87 -9.43 0.45 -3.37
CA PHE A 87 -8.05 -0.03 -3.27
C PHE A 87 -7.88 -1.05 -2.15
N PHE A 88 -6.80 -1.82 -2.24
CA PHE A 88 -6.26 -2.54 -1.09
C PHE A 88 -5.24 -1.66 -0.39
N GLY A 89 -5.38 -1.50 0.92
CA GLY A 89 -4.50 -0.64 1.70
C GLY A 89 -4.46 -1.02 3.17
N ARG A 90 -3.62 -0.31 3.92
CA ARG A 90 -3.45 -0.54 5.36
C ARG A 90 -3.38 0.79 6.10
N THR A 91 -3.75 0.78 7.37
CA THR A 91 -3.64 1.96 8.22
C THR A 91 -2.26 2.05 8.85
N GLU A 92 -1.72 3.25 8.96
CA GLU A 92 -0.49 3.54 9.70
C GLU A 92 -0.68 4.80 10.55
N ASP A 93 0.10 4.95 11.61
CA ASP A 93 0.09 6.17 12.40
C ASP A 93 0.54 7.40 11.57
N ASP A 94 -0.17 8.50 11.79
CA ASP A 94 0.13 9.81 11.25
C ASP A 94 0.32 10.82 12.37
N SER A 95 1.57 11.26 12.54
CA SER A 95 1.98 12.23 13.55
C SER A 95 2.57 13.50 12.93
N THR A 96 2.27 13.78 11.66
CA THR A 96 2.89 14.86 10.89
C THR A 96 2.65 16.25 11.50
N ASP A 97 1.52 16.45 12.19
CA ASP A 97 1.17 17.69 12.90
C ASP A 97 1.48 17.65 14.42
N GLY A 98 2.17 16.61 14.89
CA GLY A 98 2.44 16.37 16.30
C GLY A 98 1.31 15.67 17.07
N ASN A 99 0.15 15.43 16.47
CA ASN A 99 -0.91 14.59 17.04
C ASN A 99 -0.96 13.26 16.30
N VAL A 100 -1.01 12.15 17.03
CA VAL A 100 -1.14 10.82 16.40
C VAL A 100 -2.59 10.60 15.96
N ARG A 101 -2.77 10.38 14.66
CA ARG A 101 -4.03 9.96 14.02
C ARG A 101 -3.78 8.76 13.11
N ALA A 102 -4.83 8.14 12.61
CA ALA A 102 -4.69 7.12 11.57
C ALA A 102 -4.52 7.79 10.19
N GLY A 103 -3.52 7.34 9.44
CA GLY A 103 -3.39 7.54 7.99
C GLY A 103 -3.57 6.23 7.24
N VAL A 104 -3.63 6.31 5.91
CA VAL A 104 -3.79 5.15 5.02
C VAL A 104 -2.65 5.08 4.01
N VAL A 105 -2.14 3.88 3.77
CA VAL A 105 -1.22 3.56 2.68
C VAL A 105 -2.00 2.83 1.60
N ILE A 106 -1.92 3.32 0.36
CA ILE A 106 -2.52 2.66 -0.80
C ILE A 106 -1.50 1.67 -1.35
N GLU A 107 -1.81 0.38 -1.28
CA GLU A 107 -0.92 -0.70 -1.74
C GLU A 107 -1.26 -1.16 -3.16
N GLU A 108 -2.54 -1.08 -3.56
CA GLU A 108 -2.97 -1.46 -4.92
C GLU A 108 -4.33 -0.81 -5.24
N ILE A 109 -4.42 0.03 -6.28
CA ILE A 109 -5.71 0.56 -6.77
C ILE A 109 -6.45 -0.53 -7.55
N THR A 110 -7.73 -0.70 -7.23
CA THR A 110 -8.65 -1.55 -8.00
C THR A 110 -9.56 -0.73 -8.91
N GLU A 111 -10.00 0.45 -8.45
CA GLU A 111 -10.85 1.32 -9.25
C GLU A 111 -10.68 2.81 -8.89
N MET A 112 -10.85 3.68 -9.89
CA MET A 112 -10.83 5.12 -9.70
C MET A 112 -11.78 5.81 -10.69
N LYS A 113 -12.77 6.55 -10.18
CA LYS A 113 -13.86 7.14 -10.99
C LYS A 113 -14.12 8.60 -10.61
N PRO A 114 -14.04 9.56 -11.56
CA PRO A 114 -14.22 10.97 -11.25
C PRO A 114 -15.67 11.32 -10.85
N ASP A 115 -16.67 10.75 -11.52
CA ASP A 115 -18.08 11.17 -11.38
C ASP A 115 -18.91 10.26 -10.48
N THR A 116 -18.27 9.29 -9.82
CA THR A 116 -18.91 8.40 -8.85
C THR A 116 -18.81 9.01 -7.46
N VAL A 117 -19.86 8.83 -6.67
CA VAL A 117 -19.94 9.25 -5.26
C VAL A 117 -20.30 8.04 -4.40
N CYS A 118 -19.87 8.05 -3.13
CA CYS A 118 -20.29 7.04 -2.17
C CYS A 118 -21.82 6.95 -2.12
N GLN A 119 -22.36 5.74 -2.26
CA GLN A 119 -23.76 5.45 -2.01
C GLN A 119 -23.91 5.19 -0.52
N LYS A 120 -24.74 5.99 0.16
CA LYS A 120 -24.96 5.92 1.60
C LYS A 120 -25.96 4.83 1.97
#